data_AF-W7FR68-F1
#
_entry.id   AF-W7FR68-F1
#
_cell.length_a   1.000
_cell.length_b   1.000
_cell.length_c   1.000
_cell.angle_alpha   90.00
_cell.angle_beta   90.00
_cell.angle_gamma   90.00
#
_symmetry.space_group_name_H-M   'P 1'
#
loop_
_entity.id
_entity.type
_entity.pdbx_description
1 polymer ?
#
loop_
_entity_poly.entity_id
_entity_poly.type
_entity_poly.pdbx_seq_one_letter_code
_entity_poly.pdbx_strand_id
1 'polypeptide(L)'
;MNEWSQNKSSSDIPFMNKTINIKEIINVLTNIIKIPEREISTYEDFYFLYDHSFNIKGKGTIFTGTVIKGKIKINCNVTILPLNETGKIKEIQSFKKNVHEGKKGSRLSLLILNNNIKNIKKNERGVIIYENSNISYFSMFICKVKQVEFYKKDLNNLEHFICIIGFSSTECYGYFFKKIKNKYETNESKKINYKENSQGHDVFPTLLEDTLNVDKRFDRKGNYLLINKLCYDDTQKENNNNNKKNKKNGNKNEHSDDIIKNEHGEDINKNEHSDDNNKNEHGDDNNKNEHGDYINNNHLNDYINNNHLNDDVNNNHLNDDVNNSHLNNYDDDIYFLVVMKRKIHCFENEKCIFLKNDEHTNCRICLYGEIIEIIDNNCTYKKDDSFVFNKQPNIYKYEEYKDLKILKEKNKKGNIDKIIDEHTIICKKLFQSSNQVIPYIYKKIYIVKSTYDQKNGNTTSGNTSNVLHTGTIIKPFAKQGKAIVSFDEDISYLKNDIKSYNFLLVYYKDVFSKKKVFL
;
A
#
# COMPACT_ATOMS: atom_id res chain seq x y z
N MET A 1 13.59 84.56 24.96
CA MET A 1 14.90 84.83 25.60
C MET A 1 14.90 84.08 26.93
N ASN A 2 16.07 83.67 27.41
CA ASN A 2 16.32 82.85 28.61
C ASN A 2 16.03 81.33 28.43
N GLU A 3 17.08 80.53 28.65
CA GLU A 3 17.26 79.44 29.65
C GLU A 3 16.02 78.78 30.30
N TRP A 4 16.07 77.55 30.82
CA TRP A 4 17.20 76.74 31.32
C TRP A 4 17.02 75.23 30.99
N SER A 5 17.99 74.38 31.36
CA SER A 5 17.97 72.93 31.10
C SER A 5 17.35 72.09 32.22
N GLN A 6 16.58 71.04 31.88
CA GLN A 6 16.60 69.68 32.47
C GLN A 6 15.33 68.88 32.11
N ASN A 7 15.51 67.68 31.53
CA ASN A 7 15.12 66.42 32.18
C ASN A 7 15.64 65.20 31.39
N LYS A 8 15.77 64.05 32.07
CA LYS A 8 16.26 62.78 31.52
C LYS A 8 15.23 61.66 31.71
N SER A 9 15.47 60.52 31.07
CA SER A 9 14.66 59.28 30.99
C SER A 9 13.59 59.29 29.88
N SER A 10 13.28 58.15 29.24
CA SER A 10 13.70 56.76 29.54
C SER A 10 14.22 55.96 28.32
N SER A 11 15.25 55.16 28.58
CA SER A 11 15.66 53.93 27.86
C SER A 11 15.55 53.88 26.33
N ASP A 12 16.68 54.09 25.64
CA ASP A 12 16.96 53.40 24.38
C ASP A 12 16.98 51.88 24.63
N ILE A 13 15.99 51.15 24.10
CA ILE A 13 15.98 49.67 24.11
C ILE A 13 16.56 49.18 22.78
N PRO A 14 17.78 48.60 22.74
CA PRO A 14 18.37 48.13 21.50
C PRO A 14 17.66 46.87 21.02
N PHE A 15 16.67 47.03 20.13
CA PHE A 15 15.94 45.94 19.46
C PHE A 15 16.82 45.21 18.40
N MET A 16 17.93 44.64 18.85
CA MET A 16 18.86 43.83 18.06
C MET A 16 18.93 42.39 18.58
N ASN A 17 17.78 41.73 18.70
CA ASN A 17 17.68 40.28 18.56
C ASN A 17 18.02 39.90 17.11
N LYS A 18 19.32 40.00 16.80
CA LYS A 18 19.94 39.78 15.50
C LYS A 18 19.73 38.32 15.13
N THR A 19 18.90 38.05 14.12
CA THR A 19 18.41 36.69 13.84
C THR A 19 19.55 35.74 13.45
N ILE A 20 19.90 34.87 14.40
CA ILE A 20 21.06 33.97 14.32
C ILE A 20 20.86 32.98 13.17
N ASN A 21 21.93 32.72 12.42
CA ASN A 21 22.06 31.76 11.31
C ASN A 21 21.06 31.86 10.13
N ILE A 22 20.18 32.87 10.07
CA ILE A 22 19.27 33.06 8.91
C ILE A 22 20.04 33.19 7.58
N LYS A 23 21.20 33.86 7.56
CA LYS A 23 22.05 33.95 6.36
C LYS A 23 22.59 32.59 5.91
N GLU A 24 22.94 31.73 6.85
CA GLU A 24 23.42 30.37 6.59
C GLU A 24 22.29 29.51 6.01
N ILE A 25 21.10 29.57 6.61
CA ILE A 25 19.89 28.90 6.10
C ILE A 25 19.56 29.34 4.67
N ILE A 26 19.64 30.64 4.37
CA ILE A 26 19.44 31.16 3.00
C ILE A 26 20.47 30.56 2.03
N ASN A 27 21.76 30.59 2.37
CA ASN A 27 22.81 30.02 1.51
C ASN A 27 22.61 28.50 1.29
N VAL A 28 22.26 27.76 2.34
CA VAL A 28 21.97 26.31 2.27
C VAL A 28 20.76 26.04 1.38
N LEU A 29 19.68 26.82 1.50
CA LEU A 29 18.51 26.72 0.62
C LEU A 29 18.87 27.02 -0.84
N THR A 30 19.62 28.10 -1.10
CA THR A 30 20.09 28.44 -2.46
C THR A 30 20.94 27.34 -3.09
N ASN A 31 21.77 26.65 -2.30
CA ASN A 31 22.62 25.56 -2.78
C ASN A 31 21.87 24.22 -2.98
N ILE A 32 20.79 23.98 -2.23
CA ILE A 32 20.00 22.73 -2.29
C ILE A 32 18.86 22.82 -3.32
N ILE A 33 18.25 23.99 -3.53
CA ILE A 33 17.09 24.15 -4.42
C ILE A 33 17.51 24.00 -5.89
N LYS A 34 17.25 22.82 -6.44
CA LYS A 34 17.33 22.55 -7.89
C LYS A 34 15.94 22.79 -8.50
N ILE A 35 15.87 23.70 -9.48
CA ILE A 35 14.65 23.90 -10.26
C ILE A 35 14.50 22.70 -11.21
N PRO A 36 13.39 21.93 -11.16
CA PRO A 36 13.18 20.82 -12.08
C PRO A 36 12.94 21.33 -13.50
N GLU A 37 13.35 20.53 -14.48
CA GLU A 37 13.01 20.77 -15.88
C GLU A 37 11.49 20.78 -16.06
N ARG A 38 11.00 21.68 -16.93
CA ARG A 38 9.57 21.91 -17.13
C ARG A 38 9.17 21.34 -18.50
N GLU A 39 8.55 20.17 -18.45
CA GLU A 39 7.96 19.45 -19.58
C GLU A 39 7.10 20.35 -20.48
N ILE A 40 6.95 19.91 -21.73
CA ILE A 40 6.06 20.53 -22.73
C ILE A 40 4.68 20.75 -22.12
N SER A 41 4.27 22.00 -22.02
CA SER A 41 3.04 22.41 -21.34
C SER A 41 1.93 22.69 -22.35
N THR A 42 0.88 21.86 -22.38
CA THR A 42 -0.34 22.05 -23.19
C THR A 42 -1.38 22.91 -22.44
N TYR A 43 -2.52 23.25 -23.05
CA TYR A 43 -3.64 23.86 -22.33
C TYR A 43 -4.54 22.78 -21.71
N GLU A 44 -4.64 21.64 -22.38
CA GLU A 44 -5.45 20.47 -22.08
C GLU A 44 -5.03 19.84 -20.73
N ASP A 45 -3.72 19.83 -20.45
CA ASP A 45 -3.12 19.41 -19.19
C ASP A 45 -3.14 20.49 -18.09
N PHE A 46 -3.82 21.64 -18.30
CA PHE A 46 -3.81 22.72 -17.31
C PHE A 46 -4.47 22.28 -16.00
N TYR A 47 -3.66 22.15 -14.95
CA TYR A 47 -4.09 21.73 -13.62
C TYR A 47 -3.61 22.76 -12.60
N PHE A 48 -4.52 23.62 -12.14
CA PHE A 48 -4.25 24.65 -11.14
C PHE A 48 -4.91 24.29 -9.83
N LEU A 49 -4.10 24.05 -8.79
CA LEU A 49 -4.60 23.83 -7.44
C LEU A 49 -4.75 25.18 -6.75
N TYR A 50 -5.99 25.59 -6.47
CA TYR A 50 -6.28 26.82 -5.73
C TYR A 50 -6.39 26.53 -4.23
N ASP A 51 -5.76 27.39 -3.43
CA ASP A 51 -5.67 27.28 -1.97
C ASP A 51 -6.47 28.35 -1.22
N HIS A 52 -6.82 29.45 -1.88
CA HIS A 52 -7.77 30.45 -1.40
C HIS A 52 -8.57 31.02 -2.58
N SER A 53 -9.76 31.56 -2.29
CA SER A 53 -10.55 32.33 -3.26
C SER A 53 -11.35 33.46 -2.60
N PHE A 54 -11.55 34.57 -3.31
CA PHE A 54 -12.29 35.73 -2.82
C PHE A 54 -12.97 36.51 -3.94
N ASN A 55 -14.19 36.99 -3.70
CA ASN A 55 -15.02 37.68 -4.69
C ASN A 55 -14.82 39.21 -4.63
N ILE A 56 -14.48 39.82 -5.76
CA ILE A 56 -14.44 41.27 -5.93
C ILE A 56 -15.73 41.71 -6.65
N LYS A 57 -16.61 42.39 -5.89
CA LYS A 57 -17.87 42.97 -6.40
C LYS A 57 -17.63 43.73 -7.71
N GLY A 58 -18.37 43.37 -8.75
CA GLY A 58 -18.28 44.00 -10.08
C GLY A 58 -17.10 43.59 -10.97
N LYS A 59 -16.11 42.83 -10.46
CA LYS A 59 -14.97 42.33 -11.26
C LYS A 59 -14.96 40.82 -11.49
N GLY A 60 -15.45 40.04 -10.53
CA GLY A 60 -15.39 38.58 -10.54
C GLY A 60 -14.62 38.01 -9.34
N THR A 61 -14.33 36.72 -9.37
CA THR A 61 -13.65 36.01 -8.26
C THR A 61 -12.17 35.82 -8.56
N ILE A 62 -11.31 36.15 -7.60
CA ILE A 62 -9.89 35.79 -7.64
C ILE A 62 -9.68 34.44 -6.96
N PHE A 63 -8.93 33.57 -7.62
CA PHE A 63 -8.42 32.30 -7.08
C PHE A 63 -6.89 32.39 -6.98
N THR A 64 -6.31 32.09 -5.82
CA THR A 64 -4.85 32.01 -5.65
C THR A 64 -4.41 30.56 -5.51
N GLY A 65 -3.27 30.22 -6.12
CA GLY A 65 -2.87 28.82 -6.24
C GLY A 65 -1.61 28.62 -7.06
N THR A 66 -1.32 27.36 -7.37
CA THR A 66 -0.10 26.95 -8.09
C THR A 66 -0.45 26.06 -9.28
N VAL A 67 0.18 26.31 -10.43
CA VAL A 67 0.06 25.47 -11.64
C VAL A 67 0.89 24.20 -11.46
N ILE A 68 0.24 23.03 -11.46
CA ILE A 68 0.87 21.72 -11.26
C ILE A 68 1.21 21.04 -12.59
N LYS A 69 0.34 21.17 -13.60
CA LYS A 69 0.52 20.71 -14.98
C LYS A 69 0.02 21.77 -15.98
N GLY A 70 0.50 21.69 -17.22
CA GLY A 70 0.08 22.55 -18.34
C GLY A 70 0.43 24.03 -18.23
N LYS A 71 -0.22 24.83 -19.09
CA LYS A 71 -0.14 26.30 -19.18
C LYS A 71 -1.54 26.90 -19.37
N ILE A 72 -1.68 28.21 -19.15
CA ILE A 72 -2.92 28.96 -19.41
C ILE A 72 -2.60 30.41 -19.81
N LYS A 73 -3.52 31.09 -20.50
CA LYS A 73 -3.39 32.52 -20.84
C LYS A 73 -4.62 33.34 -20.44
N ILE A 74 -4.47 34.66 -20.43
CA ILE A 74 -5.61 35.59 -20.36
C ILE A 74 -6.58 35.29 -21.52
N ASN A 75 -7.88 35.46 -21.28
CA ASN A 75 -8.99 35.14 -22.17
C ASN A 75 -9.26 33.65 -22.46
N CYS A 76 -8.49 32.70 -21.93
CA CYS A 76 -8.93 31.30 -21.89
C CYS A 76 -10.20 31.16 -21.03
N ASN A 77 -11.10 30.25 -21.42
CA ASN A 77 -12.17 29.79 -20.54
C ASN A 77 -11.65 28.62 -19.68
N VAL A 78 -12.19 28.45 -18.49
CA VAL A 78 -11.78 27.46 -17.50
C VAL A 78 -12.97 26.93 -16.71
N THR A 79 -12.85 25.71 -16.19
CA THR A 79 -13.85 25.09 -15.30
C THR A 79 -13.31 25.00 -13.88
N ILE A 80 -14.12 25.43 -12.92
CA ILE A 80 -13.80 25.47 -11.49
C ILE A 80 -14.41 24.23 -10.84
N LEU A 81 -13.57 23.36 -10.27
CA LEU A 81 -13.94 22.09 -9.69
C LEU A 81 -13.67 22.08 -8.16
N PRO A 82 -14.49 21.39 -7.35
CA PRO A 82 -15.63 20.54 -7.73
C PRO A 82 -16.97 21.29 -7.88
N LEU A 83 -16.95 22.62 -8.11
CA LEU A 83 -18.18 23.40 -8.32
C LEU A 83 -18.86 23.12 -9.67
N ASN A 84 -18.11 22.64 -10.67
CA ASN A 84 -18.52 22.47 -12.06
C ASN A 84 -19.04 23.79 -12.69
N GLU A 85 -18.39 24.90 -12.32
CA GLU A 85 -18.73 26.26 -12.74
C GLU A 85 -17.71 26.76 -13.77
N THR A 86 -18.17 27.23 -14.93
CA THR A 86 -17.30 27.72 -16.01
C THR A 86 -17.09 29.23 -15.93
N GLY A 87 -15.93 29.74 -16.37
CA GLY A 87 -15.65 31.17 -16.37
C GLY A 87 -14.48 31.55 -17.26
N LYS A 88 -14.33 32.85 -17.54
CA LYS A 88 -13.26 33.37 -18.41
C LYS A 88 -12.20 34.11 -17.61
N ILE A 89 -10.92 33.77 -17.82
CA ILE A 89 -9.80 34.46 -17.19
C ILE A 89 -9.70 35.88 -17.77
N LYS A 90 -9.86 36.89 -16.91
CA LYS A 90 -9.71 38.31 -17.25
C LYS A 90 -8.31 38.82 -16.99
N GLU A 91 -7.65 38.33 -15.95
CA GLU A 91 -6.34 38.80 -15.50
C GLU A 91 -5.59 37.66 -14.83
N ILE A 92 -4.28 37.57 -15.08
CA ILE A 92 -3.36 36.67 -14.37
C ILE A 92 -2.30 37.56 -13.72
N GLN A 93 -2.06 37.36 -12.43
CA GLN A 93 -0.97 38.02 -11.71
C GLN A 93 -0.01 37.01 -11.09
N SER A 94 1.27 37.38 -11.01
CA SER A 94 2.29 36.67 -10.23
C SER A 94 3.23 37.69 -9.61
N PHE A 95 3.62 37.50 -8.33
CA PHE A 95 4.49 38.42 -7.59
C PHE A 95 4.10 39.91 -7.68
N LYS A 96 2.79 40.21 -7.56
CA LYS A 96 2.19 41.56 -7.69
C LYS A 96 2.37 42.23 -9.07
N LYS A 97 2.68 41.46 -10.12
CA LYS A 97 2.77 41.93 -11.51
C LYS A 97 1.81 41.16 -12.41
N ASN A 98 1.26 41.84 -13.41
CA ASN A 98 0.38 41.22 -14.40
C ASN A 98 1.21 40.43 -15.41
N VAL A 99 0.72 39.25 -15.82
CA VAL A 99 1.39 38.35 -16.78
C VAL A 99 0.37 37.84 -17.80
N HIS A 100 0.79 37.66 -19.05
CA HIS A 100 -0.11 37.18 -20.10
C HIS A 100 -0.36 35.66 -20.05
N GLU A 101 0.54 34.90 -19.41
CA GLU A 101 0.48 33.45 -19.30
C GLU A 101 0.95 32.92 -17.94
N GLY A 102 0.45 31.74 -17.59
CA GLY A 102 0.90 30.92 -16.46
C GLY A 102 1.34 29.54 -16.95
N LYS A 103 2.31 28.91 -16.28
CA LYS A 103 2.86 27.58 -16.64
C LYS A 103 3.25 26.78 -15.40
N LYS A 104 3.41 25.46 -15.55
CA LYS A 104 3.88 24.50 -14.53
C LYS A 104 4.91 25.13 -13.56
N GLY A 105 4.64 25.07 -12.26
CA GLY A 105 5.47 25.63 -11.19
C GLY A 105 5.27 27.12 -10.87
N SER A 106 4.45 27.86 -11.63
CA SER A 106 4.12 29.26 -11.28
C SER A 106 3.02 29.33 -10.21
N ARG A 107 3.24 30.17 -9.18
CA ARG A 107 2.19 30.60 -8.26
C ARG A 107 1.50 31.85 -8.81
N LEU A 108 0.17 31.81 -8.91
CA LEU A 108 -0.63 32.80 -9.63
C LEU A 108 -1.86 33.24 -8.82
N SER A 109 -2.36 34.42 -9.15
CA SER A 109 -3.73 34.86 -8.90
C SER A 109 -4.48 34.91 -10.23
N LEU A 110 -5.60 34.20 -10.34
CA LEU A 110 -6.47 34.19 -11.53
C LEU A 110 -7.75 34.97 -11.23
N LEU A 111 -7.98 36.10 -11.91
CA LEU A 111 -9.29 36.78 -11.89
C LEU A 111 -10.20 36.14 -12.93
N ILE A 112 -11.24 35.44 -12.46
CA ILE A 112 -12.21 34.74 -13.29
C ILE A 112 -13.56 35.47 -13.22
N LEU A 113 -14.09 35.83 -14.38
CA LEU A 113 -15.45 36.32 -14.50
C LEU A 113 -16.40 35.15 -14.75
N ASN A 114 -17.34 34.96 -13.82
CA ASN A 114 -18.53 34.12 -13.92
C ASN A 114 -19.64 34.76 -13.06
N ASN A 115 -20.87 34.75 -13.56
CA ASN A 115 -22.04 35.37 -12.95
C ASN A 115 -22.75 34.45 -11.92
N ASN A 116 -22.46 33.14 -11.96
CA ASN A 116 -23.20 32.10 -11.26
C ASN A 116 -22.59 31.66 -9.92
N ILE A 117 -21.32 32.01 -9.62
CA ILE A 117 -20.58 31.52 -8.43
C ILE A 117 -21.17 32.06 -7.11
N LYS A 118 -22.27 31.44 -6.68
CA LYS A 118 -22.93 31.65 -5.40
C LYS A 118 -22.45 30.55 -4.46
N ASN A 119 -22.05 30.92 -3.24
CA ASN A 119 -21.53 30.04 -2.17
C ASN A 119 -20.05 29.59 -2.24
N ILE A 120 -19.13 30.46 -2.70
CA ILE A 120 -17.66 30.25 -2.62
C ILE A 120 -17.21 29.75 -1.24
N LYS A 121 -17.82 30.26 -0.15
CA LYS A 121 -17.53 29.91 1.26
C LYS A 121 -17.59 28.41 1.62
N LYS A 122 -18.07 27.53 0.74
CA LYS A 122 -18.05 26.07 0.96
C LYS A 122 -16.78 25.38 0.46
N ASN A 123 -16.06 25.99 -0.49
CA ASN A 123 -14.90 25.40 -1.16
C ASN A 123 -13.70 26.36 -1.11
N GLU A 124 -12.98 26.39 0.01
CA GLU A 124 -11.77 27.20 0.16
C GLU A 124 -10.65 26.75 -0.79
N ARG A 125 -10.59 25.45 -1.09
CA ARG A 125 -9.60 24.80 -1.94
C ARG A 125 -10.26 23.95 -3.03
N GLY A 126 -9.54 23.76 -4.13
CA GLY A 126 -9.99 22.90 -5.23
C GLY A 126 -9.10 22.97 -6.45
N VAL A 127 -9.69 22.70 -7.62
CA VAL A 127 -9.02 22.59 -8.91
C VAL A 127 -9.61 23.61 -9.89
N ILE A 128 -8.79 24.20 -10.74
CA ILE A 128 -9.21 24.86 -11.97
C ILE A 128 -8.52 24.18 -13.16
N ILE A 129 -9.29 23.87 -14.20
CA ILE A 129 -8.85 23.23 -15.45
C ILE A 129 -9.16 24.11 -16.66
N TYR A 130 -8.51 23.83 -17.79
CA TYR A 130 -8.95 24.37 -19.09
C TYR A 130 -10.29 23.75 -19.54
N GLU A 131 -11.06 24.47 -20.36
CA GLU A 131 -12.41 24.05 -20.78
C GLU A 131 -12.43 22.70 -21.52
N ASN A 132 -11.38 22.40 -22.30
CA ASN A 132 -11.23 21.17 -23.09
C ASN A 132 -10.25 20.17 -22.43
N SER A 133 -10.10 20.20 -21.11
CA SER A 133 -9.19 19.30 -20.39
C SER A 133 -9.71 17.85 -20.33
N ASN A 134 -8.79 16.89 -20.44
CA ASN A 134 -9.05 15.45 -20.39
C ASN A 134 -9.14 14.86 -18.96
N ILE A 135 -9.37 15.71 -17.94
CA ILE A 135 -9.47 15.27 -16.54
C ILE A 135 -10.61 14.27 -16.33
N SER A 136 -10.37 13.23 -15.53
CA SER A 136 -11.31 12.14 -15.30
C SER A 136 -12.14 12.35 -14.03
N TYR A 137 -13.42 11.94 -14.04
CA TYR A 137 -14.31 11.96 -12.88
C TYR A 137 -14.76 10.54 -12.48
N PHE A 138 -14.12 9.98 -11.47
CA PHE A 138 -14.14 8.55 -11.17
C PHE A 138 -14.22 8.23 -9.67
N SER A 139 -14.69 7.03 -9.35
CA SER A 139 -14.79 6.43 -8.02
C SER A 139 -13.97 5.13 -7.87
N MET A 140 -13.60 4.49 -8.97
CA MET A 140 -12.94 3.18 -8.99
C MET A 140 -11.75 3.18 -9.95
N PHE A 141 -10.57 2.80 -9.44
CA PHE A 141 -9.30 2.87 -10.16
C PHE A 141 -8.34 1.77 -9.69
N ILE A 142 -7.30 1.54 -10.46
CA ILE A 142 -6.17 0.69 -10.07
C ILE A 142 -4.94 1.59 -9.92
N CYS A 143 -4.20 1.40 -8.84
CA CYS A 143 -2.92 2.04 -8.62
C CYS A 143 -1.82 1.01 -8.31
N LYS A 144 -0.59 1.33 -8.71
CA LYS A 144 0.62 0.61 -8.28
C LYS A 144 1.03 1.20 -6.93
N VAL A 145 1.13 0.39 -5.88
CA VAL A 145 1.33 0.85 -4.50
C VAL A 145 2.58 0.26 -3.84
N LYS A 146 3.11 1.02 -2.87
CA LYS A 146 4.12 0.58 -1.91
C LYS A 146 3.65 0.90 -0.49
N GLN A 147 3.98 0.02 0.45
CA GLN A 147 3.72 0.24 1.88
C GLN A 147 4.71 1.24 2.47
N VAL A 148 4.26 2.03 3.44
CA VAL A 148 5.10 2.96 4.19
C VAL A 148 5.78 2.19 5.32
N GLU A 149 7.11 2.16 5.31
CA GLU A 149 7.95 1.46 6.30
C GLU A 149 7.67 1.90 7.76
N PHE A 150 7.21 3.13 7.96
CA PHE A 150 6.88 3.68 9.27
C PHE A 150 5.49 3.29 9.81
N TYR A 151 4.61 2.70 9.00
CA TYR A 151 3.24 2.34 9.41
C TYR A 151 3.19 1.09 10.32
N LYS A 152 4.14 0.16 10.17
CA LYS A 152 4.42 -0.96 11.10
C LYS A 152 3.24 -1.89 11.45
N LYS A 153 2.17 -1.86 10.67
CA LYS A 153 1.04 -2.79 10.74
C LYS A 153 0.80 -3.39 9.37
N ASP A 154 0.20 -4.57 9.36
CA ASP A 154 -0.23 -5.24 8.14
C ASP A 154 -1.51 -4.61 7.57
N LEU A 155 -1.74 -4.82 6.27
CA LEU A 155 -2.95 -4.37 5.59
C LEU A 155 -3.74 -5.55 5.00
N ASN A 156 -5.05 -5.54 5.20
CA ASN A 156 -5.94 -6.58 4.69
C ASN A 156 -6.85 -6.03 3.57
N ASN A 157 -7.33 -6.91 2.71
CA ASN A 157 -8.35 -6.56 1.73
C ASN A 157 -9.64 -6.09 2.43
N LEU A 158 -10.38 -5.18 1.80
CA LEU A 158 -11.62 -4.57 2.29
C LEU A 158 -11.48 -3.70 3.56
N GLU A 159 -10.28 -3.43 4.06
CA GLU A 159 -10.10 -2.46 5.16
C GLU A 159 -10.50 -1.03 4.75
N HIS A 160 -10.85 -0.22 5.76
CA HIS A 160 -11.14 1.21 5.59
C HIS A 160 -9.85 2.00 5.45
N PHE A 161 -9.81 2.86 4.43
CA PHE A 161 -8.74 3.82 4.20
C PHE A 161 -9.31 5.19 3.84
N ILE A 162 -8.54 6.24 4.07
CA ILE A 162 -8.76 7.57 3.47
C ILE A 162 -7.76 7.72 2.33
N CYS A 163 -8.24 7.74 1.09
CA CYS A 163 -7.43 8.08 -0.07
C CYS A 163 -7.31 9.61 -0.18
N ILE A 164 -6.11 10.11 -0.47
CA ILE A 164 -5.85 11.52 -0.78
C ILE A 164 -5.16 11.60 -2.15
N ILE A 165 -5.75 12.40 -3.04
CA ILE A 165 -5.33 12.63 -4.43
C ILE A 165 -5.47 14.13 -4.71
N GLY A 166 -4.34 14.81 -4.92
CA GLY A 166 -4.30 16.27 -4.98
C GLY A 166 -4.83 16.91 -3.69
N PHE A 167 -5.85 17.77 -3.82
CA PHE A 167 -6.59 18.33 -2.67
C PHE A 167 -7.88 17.55 -2.32
N SER A 168 -8.18 16.45 -3.02
CA SER A 168 -9.35 15.63 -2.72
C SER A 168 -9.01 14.57 -1.66
N SER A 169 -9.85 14.45 -0.63
CA SER A 169 -9.81 13.33 0.32
C SER A 169 -11.16 12.59 0.31
N THR A 170 -11.11 11.25 0.32
CA THR A 170 -12.30 10.41 0.21
C THR A 170 -12.06 9.06 0.89
N GLU A 171 -13.06 8.56 1.59
CA GLU A 171 -12.99 7.22 2.20
C GLU A 171 -13.03 6.15 1.10
N CYS A 172 -12.33 5.05 1.30
CA CYS A 172 -12.25 3.96 0.33
C CYS A 172 -11.99 2.61 1.01
N TYR A 173 -12.15 1.55 0.22
CA TYR A 173 -11.63 0.21 0.52
C TYR A 173 -11.10 -0.39 -0.80
N GLY A 174 -10.48 -1.56 -0.75
CA GLY A 174 -9.95 -2.17 -1.96
C GLY A 174 -9.47 -3.61 -1.85
N TYR A 175 -8.82 -4.06 -2.93
CA TYR A 175 -8.22 -5.39 -3.06
C TYR A 175 -6.78 -5.29 -3.54
N PHE A 176 -5.86 -5.98 -2.85
CA PHE A 176 -4.44 -6.04 -3.19
C PHE A 176 -4.16 -7.26 -4.08
N PHE A 177 -3.35 -7.09 -5.12
CA PHE A 177 -3.02 -8.17 -6.05
C PHE A 177 -1.69 -7.93 -6.77
N LYS A 178 -1.09 -8.98 -7.35
CA LYS A 178 0.11 -8.89 -8.20
C LYS A 178 -0.01 -9.78 -9.44
N LYS A 179 0.71 -9.47 -10.52
CA LYS A 179 0.64 -10.25 -11.77
C LYS A 179 1.18 -11.66 -11.55
N ILE A 180 0.51 -12.68 -12.08
CA ILE A 180 1.02 -14.06 -12.07
C ILE A 180 2.11 -14.15 -13.14
N LYS A 181 3.38 -14.26 -12.72
CA LYS A 181 4.52 -14.51 -13.61
C LYS A 181 4.49 -15.97 -14.06
N ASN A 182 4.40 -16.24 -15.37
CA ASN A 182 4.48 -17.61 -15.86
C ASN A 182 5.94 -18.10 -15.76
N LYS A 183 6.18 -19.31 -15.22
CA LYS A 183 7.54 -19.86 -15.06
C LYS A 183 8.34 -20.01 -16.36
N TYR A 184 7.70 -19.87 -17.52
CA TYR A 184 8.31 -19.97 -18.85
C TYR A 184 8.70 -18.61 -19.47
N GLU A 185 8.23 -17.48 -18.93
CA GLU A 185 8.46 -16.13 -19.51
C GLU A 185 9.89 -15.58 -19.28
N THR A 186 10.71 -16.25 -18.45
CA THR A 186 12.03 -15.73 -18.02
C THR A 186 13.22 -16.04 -18.93
N ASN A 187 13.07 -16.88 -19.97
CA ASN A 187 14.23 -17.44 -20.71
C ASN A 187 14.38 -17.03 -22.19
N GLU A 188 13.41 -16.37 -22.83
CA GLU A 188 13.54 -15.97 -24.24
C GLU A 188 13.95 -14.50 -24.42
N SER A 189 13.51 -13.61 -23.52
CA SER A 189 13.81 -12.17 -23.54
C SER A 189 15.26 -11.79 -23.18
N LYS A 190 16.18 -12.76 -23.13
CA LYS A 190 17.63 -12.56 -22.90
C LYS A 190 18.56 -13.31 -23.87
N LYS A 191 18.06 -13.75 -25.04
CA LYS A 191 18.96 -14.19 -26.13
C LYS A 191 19.42 -13.00 -26.97
N ILE A 192 20.50 -12.36 -26.52
CA ILE A 192 21.30 -11.46 -27.38
C ILE A 192 22.01 -12.34 -28.41
N ASN A 193 21.42 -12.48 -29.60
CA ASN A 193 22.08 -13.13 -30.73
C ASN A 193 23.17 -12.21 -31.28
N TYR A 194 24.40 -12.37 -30.81
CA TYR A 194 25.57 -11.89 -31.54
C TYR A 194 25.63 -12.63 -32.88
N LYS A 195 25.40 -11.89 -33.98
CA LYS A 195 25.87 -12.30 -35.30
C LYS A 195 27.24 -11.66 -35.50
N GLU A 196 28.23 -12.48 -35.84
CA GLU A 196 29.54 -11.98 -36.22
C GLU A 196 29.48 -11.32 -37.60
N ASN A 197 30.17 -10.19 -37.76
CA ASN A 197 30.18 -9.42 -38.99
C ASN A 197 31.12 -10.04 -40.03
N SER A 198 30.65 -10.18 -41.27
CA SER A 198 31.51 -10.39 -42.43
C SER A 198 31.09 -9.49 -43.60
N GLN A 199 31.81 -8.37 -43.75
CA GLN A 199 32.03 -7.57 -44.97
C GLN A 199 30.81 -7.03 -45.78
N GLY A 200 30.85 -5.72 -46.11
CA GLY A 200 30.30 -5.25 -47.40
C GLY A 200 29.41 -4.00 -47.42
N HIS A 201 30.03 -2.82 -47.48
CA HIS A 201 29.55 -1.58 -48.11
C HIS A 201 28.30 -0.83 -47.60
N ASP A 202 28.28 0.46 -47.97
CA ASP A 202 27.45 1.51 -47.41
C ASP A 202 26.07 1.63 -48.08
N VAL A 203 25.01 1.36 -47.33
CA VAL A 203 23.68 1.95 -47.54
C VAL A 203 23.13 2.32 -46.17
N PHE A 204 22.74 3.58 -45.97
CA PHE A 204 22.03 4.01 -44.75
C PHE A 204 20.67 3.29 -44.68
N PRO A 205 20.42 2.43 -43.66
CA PRO A 205 19.09 1.89 -43.45
C PRO A 205 18.21 2.98 -42.85
N THR A 206 17.06 3.25 -43.47
CA THR A 206 16.02 4.12 -42.88
C THR A 206 15.66 3.59 -41.50
N LEU A 207 15.56 4.47 -40.50
CA LEU A 207 15.06 4.10 -39.19
C LEU A 207 13.63 3.58 -39.30
N LEU A 208 13.46 2.26 -39.22
CA LEU A 208 12.20 1.69 -38.77
C LEU A 208 12.12 1.94 -37.26
N GLU A 209 11.29 2.92 -36.89
CA GLU A 209 10.71 2.97 -35.55
C GLU A 209 9.77 1.75 -35.36
N ASP A 210 9.21 1.61 -34.15
CA ASP A 210 8.23 0.58 -33.78
C ASP A 210 8.72 -0.89 -33.82
N THR A 211 9.47 -1.29 -32.78
CA THR A 211 9.27 -2.63 -32.16
C THR A 211 9.78 -2.79 -30.71
N LEU A 212 10.41 -1.78 -30.10
CA LEU A 212 10.91 -1.84 -28.72
C LEU A 212 10.10 -0.97 -27.74
N ASN A 213 8.80 -1.24 -27.64
CA ASN A 213 7.95 -0.63 -26.60
C ASN A 213 6.85 -1.61 -26.17
N VAL A 214 7.24 -2.75 -25.57
CA VAL A 214 6.31 -3.72 -24.99
C VAL A 214 5.67 -3.12 -23.75
N ASP A 215 4.42 -2.66 -23.91
CA ASP A 215 3.55 -1.95 -22.99
C ASP A 215 4.00 -1.78 -21.52
N LYS A 216 4.22 -0.52 -21.13
CA LYS A 216 4.18 -0.06 -19.73
C LYS A 216 2.75 0.02 -19.15
N ARG A 217 1.73 -0.33 -19.94
CA ARG A 217 0.31 -0.23 -19.56
C ARG A 217 -0.13 -1.44 -18.73
N PHE A 218 -1.20 -1.25 -17.96
CA PHE A 218 -1.79 -2.34 -17.17
C PHE A 218 -2.41 -3.39 -18.08
N ASP A 219 -2.07 -4.66 -17.86
CA ASP A 219 -2.62 -5.76 -18.64
C ASP A 219 -4.05 -6.08 -18.18
N ARG A 220 -5.03 -5.45 -18.83
CA ARG A 220 -6.47 -5.60 -18.57
C ARG A 220 -7.02 -7.01 -18.83
N LYS A 221 -6.25 -7.90 -19.47
CA LYS A 221 -6.64 -9.31 -19.73
C LYS A 221 -5.84 -10.32 -18.90
N GLY A 222 -4.90 -9.82 -18.09
CA GLY A 222 -3.94 -10.61 -17.32
C GLY A 222 -4.57 -11.44 -16.20
N ASN A 223 -3.84 -12.47 -15.81
CA ASN A 223 -4.12 -13.24 -14.60
C ASN A 223 -3.30 -12.65 -13.43
N TYR A 224 -3.99 -12.25 -12.37
CA TYR A 224 -3.39 -11.66 -11.17
C TYR A 224 -3.74 -12.50 -9.94
N LEU A 225 -2.81 -12.61 -8.98
CA LEU A 225 -3.03 -13.29 -7.71
C LEU A 225 -3.43 -12.28 -6.64
N LEU A 226 -4.55 -12.53 -5.97
CA LEU A 226 -5.00 -11.76 -4.80
C LEU A 226 -4.02 -11.97 -3.63
N ILE A 227 -3.40 -10.87 -3.19
CA ILE A 227 -2.60 -10.82 -1.98
C ILE A 227 -3.58 -10.78 -0.80
N ASN A 228 -3.65 -11.85 0.00
CA ASN A 228 -4.64 -11.94 1.10
C ASN A 228 -4.46 -10.86 2.17
N LYS A 229 -3.20 -10.53 2.44
CA LYS A 229 -2.70 -9.64 3.49
C LYS A 229 -1.35 -9.11 3.01
N LEU A 230 -1.13 -7.81 3.07
CA LEU A 230 0.14 -7.18 2.82
C LEU A 230 0.89 -7.10 4.16
N CYS A 231 1.91 -7.94 4.32
CA CYS A 231 2.65 -8.04 5.58
C CYS A 231 3.70 -6.93 5.69
N TYR A 232 3.81 -6.33 6.87
CA TYR A 232 4.96 -5.51 7.23
C TYR A 232 6.19 -6.40 7.46
N ASP A 233 7.36 -5.96 7.02
CA ASP A 233 8.63 -6.67 7.16
C ASP A 233 9.53 -5.92 8.16
N ASP A 234 9.73 -6.52 9.33
CA ASP A 234 10.43 -5.89 10.47
C ASP A 234 11.95 -6.22 10.49
N THR A 235 12.44 -7.01 9.51
CA THR A 235 13.84 -7.51 9.46
C THR A 235 14.91 -6.41 9.36
N GLN A 236 14.52 -5.19 9.01
CA GLN A 236 15.42 -4.03 8.96
C GLN A 236 15.99 -3.60 10.33
N LYS A 237 15.46 -4.12 11.45
CA LYS A 237 16.03 -3.88 12.79
C LYS A 237 17.32 -4.66 13.05
N GLU A 238 17.40 -5.93 12.66
CA GLU A 238 18.50 -6.82 13.08
C GLU A 238 19.82 -6.49 12.39
N ASN A 239 19.77 -6.22 11.08
CA ASN A 239 20.94 -5.81 10.29
C ASN A 239 21.60 -4.52 10.82
N ASN A 240 20.81 -3.61 11.40
CA ASN A 240 21.32 -2.38 12.00
C ASN A 240 21.96 -2.60 13.39
N ASN A 241 21.53 -3.61 14.15
CA ASN A 241 22.18 -3.98 15.41
C ASN A 241 23.48 -4.76 15.18
N ASN A 242 23.53 -5.64 14.17
CA ASN A 242 24.76 -6.35 13.79
C ASN A 242 25.85 -5.38 13.30
N ASN A 243 25.48 -4.36 12.51
CA ASN A 243 26.39 -3.28 12.10
C ASN A 243 26.85 -2.37 13.26
N LYS A 244 26.17 -2.37 14.41
CA LYS A 244 26.65 -1.71 15.65
C LYS A 244 27.57 -2.59 16.49
N LYS A 245 27.38 -3.92 16.52
CA LYS A 245 28.31 -4.86 17.16
C LYS A 245 29.65 -4.92 16.41
N ASN A 246 29.62 -5.00 15.08
CA ASN A 246 30.82 -5.07 14.24
C ASN A 246 31.65 -3.77 14.18
N LYS A 247 31.19 -2.68 14.83
CA LYS A 247 31.96 -1.43 15.02
C LYS A 247 32.52 -1.24 16.44
N LYS A 248 32.43 -2.24 17.33
CA LYS A 248 33.04 -2.19 18.68
C LYS A 248 34.28 -3.06 18.89
N ASN A 249 34.57 -4.02 18.01
CA ASN A 249 35.77 -4.86 18.10
C ASN A 249 36.89 -4.33 17.20
N GLY A 250 37.27 -3.06 17.38
CA GLY A 250 38.14 -2.36 16.43
C GLY A 250 38.84 -1.11 16.96
N ASN A 251 39.27 -1.12 18.23
CA ASN A 251 40.44 -0.41 18.76
C ASN A 251 40.55 -0.67 20.29
N LYS A 252 41.59 -1.39 20.70
CA LYS A 252 42.18 -1.23 22.03
C LYS A 252 43.42 -0.35 21.87
N ASN A 253 43.50 0.72 22.65
CA ASN A 253 44.73 1.34 23.12
C ASN A 253 44.40 1.95 24.50
N GLU A 254 45.41 2.08 25.35
CA GLU A 254 45.25 2.21 26.81
C GLU A 254 45.40 3.67 27.28
N HIS A 255 45.39 3.86 28.61
CA HIS A 255 45.40 5.15 29.33
C HIS A 255 44.04 5.90 29.26
N SER A 256 43.49 6.59 30.27
CA SER A 256 43.80 6.97 31.66
C SER A 256 42.89 8.20 31.91
N ASP A 257 42.14 8.45 32.99
CA ASP A 257 41.88 7.79 34.28
C ASP A 257 40.43 8.14 34.73
N ASP A 258 39.98 7.65 35.91
CA ASP A 258 39.29 8.39 37.00
C ASP A 258 38.12 9.39 36.71
N ILE A 259 37.03 9.50 37.51
CA ILE A 259 36.66 8.87 38.81
C ILE A 259 35.16 9.02 39.14
N ILE A 260 34.64 8.19 40.07
CA ILE A 260 33.40 8.34 40.91
C ILE A 260 32.02 8.54 40.23
N LYS A 261 31.08 7.63 40.59
CA LYS A 261 29.63 7.92 40.68
C LYS A 261 29.32 8.47 42.07
N ASN A 262 28.29 9.30 42.23
CA ASN A 262 27.59 9.43 43.51
C ASN A 262 26.07 9.61 43.30
N GLU A 263 25.32 9.42 44.38
CA GLU A 263 23.86 9.18 44.38
C GLU A 263 23.08 10.40 44.92
N HIS A 264 21.90 10.14 45.53
CA HIS A 264 20.88 11.07 46.04
C HIS A 264 19.93 11.70 44.99
N GLY A 265 18.66 11.94 45.29
CA GLY A 265 17.91 11.53 46.49
C GLY A 265 16.80 12.51 46.90
N GLU A 266 15.55 12.03 46.86
CA GLU A 266 14.35 12.50 47.59
C GLU A 266 13.84 13.95 47.41
N ASP A 267 12.59 14.03 46.90
CA ASP A 267 11.41 14.76 47.39
C ASP A 267 11.49 16.20 47.97
N ILE A 268 10.47 17.02 47.64
CA ILE A 268 9.47 17.54 48.61
C ILE A 268 8.38 18.42 47.92
N ASN A 269 7.11 18.10 48.24
CA ASN A 269 5.91 18.94 48.51
C ASN A 269 5.97 20.50 48.29
N LYS A 270 4.89 21.26 48.00
CA LYS A 270 3.42 21.04 48.13
C LYS A 270 2.56 22.20 47.53
N ASN A 271 1.23 22.13 47.79
CA ASN A 271 0.20 23.20 47.80
C ASN A 271 -0.38 23.70 46.44
N GLU A 272 -1.62 24.23 46.37
CA GLU A 272 -2.94 23.85 46.95
C GLU A 272 -4.05 24.76 46.37
N HIS A 273 -5.33 24.45 46.64
CA HIS A 273 -6.56 25.23 46.28
C HIS A 273 -6.91 25.39 44.78
N SER A 274 -8.15 25.73 44.40
CA SER A 274 -9.52 25.26 44.79
C SER A 274 -10.53 25.82 43.78
N ASP A 275 -11.74 25.21 43.69
CA ASP A 275 -13.06 25.89 43.73
C ASP A 275 -14.19 24.97 43.19
N ASP A 276 -15.44 25.26 43.60
CA ASP A 276 -16.55 24.29 43.70
C ASP A 276 -17.68 24.43 42.64
N ASN A 277 -18.58 23.44 42.68
CA ASN A 277 -19.97 23.40 42.16
C ASN A 277 -20.15 22.91 40.70
N ASN A 278 -21.28 22.26 40.34
CA ASN A 278 -22.56 22.12 41.06
C ASN A 278 -23.24 20.72 40.90
N LYS A 279 -24.33 20.48 41.63
CA LYS A 279 -25.00 19.17 41.81
C LYS A 279 -26.05 18.80 40.74
N ASN A 280 -26.39 17.50 40.67
CA ASN A 280 -27.73 16.90 40.90
C ASN A 280 -27.62 15.35 40.73
N GLU A 281 -28.01 14.48 41.69
CA GLU A 281 -29.37 13.99 42.05
C GLU A 281 -30.04 13.14 40.93
N HIS A 282 -30.67 11.96 41.14
CA HIS A 282 -30.77 10.99 42.26
C HIS A 282 -31.36 9.63 41.74
N GLY A 283 -31.33 8.55 42.53
CA GLY A 283 -31.96 7.23 42.24
C GLY A 283 -30.93 6.09 42.02
N ASP A 284 -30.73 5.14 42.92
CA ASP A 284 -31.58 3.97 43.30
C ASP A 284 -31.61 2.90 42.18
N ASP A 285 -31.29 1.61 42.39
CA ASP A 285 -31.89 0.75 43.42
C ASP A 285 -31.08 -0.53 43.83
N ASN A 286 -31.25 -0.93 45.10
CA ASN A 286 -31.16 -2.26 45.77
C ASN A 286 -30.30 -3.49 45.30
N ASN A 287 -29.25 -3.79 46.08
CA ASN A 287 -29.11 -4.92 47.06
C ASN A 287 -28.83 -6.43 46.72
N LYS A 288 -28.10 -7.05 47.69
CA LYS A 288 -28.01 -8.50 48.11
C LYS A 288 -27.20 -9.49 47.25
N ASN A 289 -26.06 -10.02 47.75
CA ASN A 289 -25.83 -11.27 48.58
C ASN A 289 -25.57 -12.52 47.68
N GLU A 290 -24.73 -13.53 47.97
CA GLU A 290 -23.89 -14.01 49.11
C GLU A 290 -22.74 -14.90 48.52
N HIS A 291 -21.75 -15.49 49.22
CA HIS A 291 -21.41 -15.62 50.65
C HIS A 291 -20.01 -14.98 50.94
N GLY A 292 -18.85 -15.56 51.35
CA GLY A 292 -18.36 -16.91 51.73
C GLY A 292 -17.27 -17.46 50.79
N ASP A 293 -16.12 -18.04 51.22
CA ASP A 293 -15.51 -18.16 52.57
C ASP A 293 -13.96 -18.03 52.52
N TYR A 294 -13.33 -17.91 53.70
CA TYR A 294 -11.89 -17.73 53.91
C TYR A 294 -11.09 -19.05 53.86
N ILE A 295 -9.78 -18.99 53.57
CA ILE A 295 -8.72 -19.18 54.60
C ILE A 295 -7.29 -18.92 54.06
N ASN A 296 -6.47 -18.37 54.96
CA ASN A 296 -5.06 -18.02 54.80
C ASN A 296 -4.15 -19.24 55.03
N ASN A 297 -2.94 -19.24 54.44
CA ASN A 297 -1.71 -19.39 55.23
C ASN A 297 -0.42 -19.16 54.43
N ASN A 298 0.52 -18.46 55.08
CA ASN A 298 1.91 -18.32 54.63
C ASN A 298 2.69 -19.62 54.87
N HIS A 299 3.83 -19.78 54.18
CA HIS A 299 5.09 -19.99 54.91
C HIS A 299 6.29 -19.45 54.13
N LEU A 300 7.37 -19.20 54.86
CA LEU A 300 8.58 -18.47 54.45
C LEU A 300 9.82 -19.39 54.55
N ASN A 301 10.96 -18.93 54.00
CA ASN A 301 12.33 -19.42 54.24
C ASN A 301 12.69 -20.81 53.61
N ASP A 302 13.94 -21.13 53.26
CA ASP A 302 15.17 -20.29 53.17
C ASP A 302 16.20 -20.86 52.17
N TYR A 303 17.31 -20.13 52.00
CA TYR A 303 18.52 -20.48 51.24
C TYR A 303 19.02 -21.93 51.31
N ILE A 304 19.60 -22.40 50.21
CA ILE A 304 20.95 -23.02 50.20
C ILE A 304 21.64 -22.74 48.85
N ASN A 305 22.96 -22.55 48.89
CA ASN A 305 23.82 -22.28 47.74
C ASN A 305 24.79 -23.45 47.53
N ASN A 306 25.02 -23.88 46.28
CA ASN A 306 26.07 -24.85 45.95
C ASN A 306 26.52 -24.69 44.50
N ASN A 307 27.81 -24.40 44.31
CA ASN A 307 28.47 -24.43 43.00
C ASN A 307 29.01 -25.85 42.74
N HIS A 308 28.85 -26.37 41.51
CA HIS A 308 29.84 -27.31 40.98
C HIS A 308 29.98 -27.24 39.45
N LEU A 309 31.25 -27.32 39.03
CA LEU A 309 31.86 -27.13 37.71
C LEU A 309 31.21 -27.86 36.51
N ASN A 310 31.28 -27.19 35.35
CA ASN A 310 31.61 -27.66 33.98
C ASN A 310 30.89 -28.91 33.40
N ASP A 311 30.38 -28.92 32.15
CA ASP A 311 31.14 -28.76 30.91
C ASP A 311 30.29 -28.21 29.72
N ASP A 312 30.97 -27.74 28.66
CA ASP A 312 30.37 -27.17 27.44
C ASP A 312 29.84 -28.21 26.44
N VAL A 313 28.57 -28.11 26.03
CA VAL A 313 28.12 -28.51 24.68
C VAL A 313 27.12 -27.50 24.12
N ASN A 314 27.46 -26.91 22.97
CA ASN A 314 26.57 -26.00 22.24
C ASN A 314 25.31 -26.72 21.73
N ASN A 315 24.13 -26.11 21.93
CA ASN A 315 22.97 -26.30 21.07
C ASN A 315 22.22 -24.98 20.89
N ASN A 316 22.33 -24.39 19.69
CA ASN A 316 21.67 -23.13 19.35
C ASN A 316 20.16 -23.34 19.19
N HIS A 317 19.39 -22.91 20.19
CA HIS A 317 17.94 -22.81 20.11
C HIS A 317 17.57 -21.65 19.15
N LEU A 318 17.40 -21.97 17.87
CA LEU A 318 16.67 -21.11 16.94
C LEU A 318 15.17 -21.31 17.18
N ASN A 319 14.47 -20.20 17.43
CA ASN A 319 13.03 -20.18 17.58
C ASN A 319 12.36 -20.16 16.20
N ASP A 320 11.30 -20.95 16.02
CA ASP A 320 10.55 -21.00 14.77
C ASP A 320 9.47 -19.91 14.78
N ASP A 321 9.83 -18.70 14.37
CA ASP A 321 8.82 -17.73 13.96
C ASP A 321 8.22 -18.08 12.59
N VAL A 322 6.93 -17.80 12.45
CA VAL A 322 6.08 -18.43 11.43
C VAL A 322 6.38 -17.92 10.02
N ASN A 323 7.27 -18.62 9.33
CA ASN A 323 7.61 -18.38 7.92
C ASN A 323 6.47 -18.75 6.96
N ASN A 324 5.45 -17.89 6.89
CA ASN A 324 4.58 -17.77 5.72
C ASN A 324 5.29 -16.91 4.65
N SER A 325 6.56 -17.26 4.38
CA SER A 325 7.50 -16.49 3.58
C SER A 325 7.21 -16.64 2.08
N HIS A 326 6.12 -16.01 1.64
CA HIS A 326 6.10 -15.47 0.29
C HIS A 326 7.23 -14.44 0.22
N LEU A 327 8.37 -14.86 -0.34
CA LEU A 327 9.52 -14.01 -0.55
C LEU A 327 9.06 -12.80 -1.36
N ASN A 328 9.05 -11.63 -0.71
CA ASN A 328 8.78 -10.36 -1.36
C ASN A 328 10.02 -9.99 -2.18
N ASN A 329 10.17 -10.62 -3.35
CA ASN A 329 11.05 -10.11 -4.39
C ASN A 329 10.67 -8.65 -4.63
N TYR A 330 11.60 -7.73 -4.38
CA TYR A 330 11.36 -6.29 -4.44
C TYR A 330 10.97 -5.77 -5.85
N ASP A 331 10.99 -6.66 -6.86
CA ASP A 331 10.57 -6.48 -8.26
C ASP A 331 9.17 -7.05 -8.59
N ASP A 332 8.36 -7.42 -7.60
CA ASP A 332 6.95 -7.80 -7.80
C ASP A 332 6.03 -6.58 -7.63
N ASP A 333 5.49 -6.08 -8.75
CA ASP A 333 4.51 -4.99 -8.76
C ASP A 333 3.23 -5.36 -7.99
N ILE A 334 2.98 -4.64 -6.89
CA ILE A 334 1.76 -4.71 -6.09
C ILE A 334 0.78 -3.65 -6.62
N TYR A 335 -0.40 -4.13 -7.01
CA TYR A 335 -1.53 -3.31 -7.43
C TYR A 335 -2.60 -3.28 -6.35
N PHE A 336 -3.32 -2.15 -6.27
CA PHE A 336 -4.46 -1.96 -5.39
C PHE A 336 -5.65 -1.46 -6.22
N LEU A 337 -6.70 -2.27 -6.29
CA LEU A 337 -8.00 -1.88 -6.83
C LEU A 337 -8.73 -1.10 -5.73
N VAL A 338 -9.01 0.16 -5.97
CA VAL A 338 -9.62 1.07 -4.99
C VAL A 338 -11.06 1.37 -5.39
N VAL A 339 -11.96 1.35 -4.40
CA VAL A 339 -13.34 1.81 -4.52
C VAL A 339 -13.55 2.96 -3.54
N MET A 340 -13.90 4.15 -4.03
CA MET A 340 -14.05 5.39 -3.25
C MET A 340 -15.52 5.73 -2.96
N LYS A 341 -15.77 6.34 -1.79
CA LYS A 341 -17.09 6.76 -1.30
C LYS A 341 -17.70 7.93 -2.06
N ARG A 342 -16.84 8.74 -2.70
CA ARG A 342 -17.20 9.88 -3.55
C ARG A 342 -16.30 9.86 -4.78
N LYS A 343 -16.87 10.25 -5.94
CA LYS A 343 -16.08 10.54 -7.12
C LYS A 343 -15.20 11.78 -6.89
N ILE A 344 -14.04 11.81 -7.55
CA ILE A 344 -13.09 12.93 -7.52
C ILE A 344 -12.67 13.30 -8.94
N HIS A 345 -12.15 14.52 -9.13
CA HIS A 345 -11.56 14.96 -10.40
C HIS A 345 -10.03 14.87 -10.36
N CYS A 346 -9.45 14.10 -11.26
CA CYS A 346 -8.02 13.81 -11.29
C CYS A 346 -7.57 13.36 -12.70
N PHE A 347 -6.31 13.61 -13.05
CA PHE A 347 -5.70 13.11 -14.29
C PHE A 347 -5.21 11.67 -14.12
N GLU A 348 -4.92 10.99 -15.22
CA GLU A 348 -4.17 9.74 -15.22
C GLU A 348 -2.71 9.95 -14.75
N ASN A 349 -2.07 8.89 -14.22
CA ASN A 349 -0.70 8.91 -13.68
C ASN A 349 -0.48 9.96 -12.57
N GLU A 350 -1.54 10.29 -11.83
CA GLU A 350 -1.44 11.10 -10.61
C GLU A 350 -1.08 10.25 -9.39
N LYS A 351 -0.51 10.91 -8.39
CA LYS A 351 -0.04 10.25 -7.15
C LYS A 351 -1.15 10.21 -6.11
N CYS A 352 -1.31 9.03 -5.51
CA CYS A 352 -2.26 8.77 -4.43
C CYS A 352 -1.52 8.36 -3.16
N ILE A 353 -2.01 8.82 -2.01
CA ILE A 353 -1.61 8.28 -0.70
C ILE A 353 -2.84 7.74 0.03
N PHE A 354 -2.64 6.74 0.87
CA PHE A 354 -3.69 6.15 1.68
C PHE A 354 -3.34 6.25 3.15
N LEU A 355 -4.30 6.71 3.94
CA LEU A 355 -4.19 6.83 5.38
C LEU A 355 -5.12 5.81 6.03
N LYS A 356 -4.70 5.25 7.17
CA LYS A 356 -5.52 4.38 8.01
C LYS A 356 -5.45 4.89 9.45
N ASN A 357 -6.59 5.24 10.02
CA ASN A 357 -6.70 5.83 11.36
C ASN A 357 -6.72 4.74 12.43
N ASP A 358 -5.63 4.00 12.53
CA ASP A 358 -5.47 2.98 13.57
C ASP A 358 -5.02 3.60 14.89
N GLU A 359 -5.64 3.17 15.97
CA GLU A 359 -5.17 3.42 17.33
C GLU A 359 -3.76 2.81 17.53
N HIS A 360 -2.93 3.51 18.31
CA HIS A 360 -1.54 3.16 18.59
C HIS A 360 -0.61 3.06 17.35
N THR A 361 -0.87 3.82 16.27
CA THR A 361 0.10 4.00 15.16
C THR A 361 0.81 5.35 15.22
N ASN A 362 2.15 5.33 15.14
CA ASN A 362 2.97 6.56 15.09
C ASN A 362 2.95 7.22 13.70
N CYS A 363 2.68 6.45 12.64
CA CYS A 363 2.48 6.95 11.29
C CYS A 363 1.11 6.45 10.79
N ARG A 364 0.28 7.37 10.26
CA ARG A 364 -1.06 7.04 9.73
C ARG A 364 -1.10 6.87 8.21
N ILE A 365 -0.04 7.26 7.49
CA ILE A 365 0.07 7.01 6.05
C ILE A 365 0.56 5.57 5.89
N CYS A 366 -0.26 4.71 5.31
CA CYS A 366 0.01 3.28 5.22
C CYS A 366 0.52 2.84 3.84
N LEU A 367 0.06 3.52 2.78
CA LEU A 367 0.46 3.27 1.39
C LEU A 367 0.68 4.58 0.64
N TYR A 368 1.53 4.52 -0.39
CA TYR A 368 1.65 5.53 -1.44
C TYR A 368 1.74 4.85 -2.80
N GLY A 369 1.33 5.54 -3.87
CA GLY A 369 1.28 4.94 -5.20
C GLY A 369 0.96 5.93 -6.32
N GLU A 370 0.76 5.36 -7.50
CA GLU A 370 0.46 6.08 -8.75
C GLU A 370 -0.71 5.39 -9.46
N ILE A 371 -1.67 6.18 -9.96
CA ILE A 371 -2.88 5.69 -10.64
C ILE A 371 -2.51 5.25 -12.05
N ILE A 372 -2.67 3.95 -12.34
CA ILE A 372 -2.29 3.34 -13.63
C ILE A 372 -3.48 3.06 -14.54
N GLU A 373 -4.69 2.93 -13.97
CA GLU A 373 -5.94 2.73 -14.72
C GLU A 373 -7.12 3.36 -13.98
N ILE A 374 -8.06 3.93 -14.74
CA ILE A 374 -9.31 4.47 -14.21
C ILE A 374 -10.47 3.63 -14.80
N ILE A 375 -11.29 3.05 -13.94
CA ILE A 375 -12.27 2.02 -14.36
C ILE A 375 -13.64 2.64 -14.70
N ASP A 376 -14.14 3.57 -13.88
CA ASP A 376 -15.47 4.18 -14.07
C ASP A 376 -15.42 5.62 -14.62
N ASN A 377 -14.42 5.89 -15.47
CA ASN A 377 -14.12 7.22 -15.99
C ASN A 377 -15.37 7.87 -16.62
N ASN A 378 -15.76 9.03 -16.09
CA ASN A 378 -16.88 9.86 -16.53
C ASN A 378 -18.25 9.14 -16.64
N CYS A 379 -18.35 7.91 -16.13
CA CYS A 379 -19.58 7.11 -16.17
C CYS A 379 -20.65 7.70 -15.25
N THR A 380 -21.85 7.89 -15.79
CA THR A 380 -23.05 8.31 -15.06
C THR A 380 -23.67 7.13 -14.29
N TYR A 381 -23.91 7.32 -12.99
CA TYR A 381 -24.45 6.27 -12.14
C TYR A 381 -25.91 5.93 -12.48
N LYS A 382 -26.23 4.63 -12.46
CA LYS A 382 -27.59 4.15 -12.14
C LYS A 382 -27.71 4.02 -10.62
N LYS A 383 -28.93 4.10 -10.06
CA LYS A 383 -29.17 4.29 -8.61
C LYS A 383 -28.59 3.21 -7.69
N ASP A 384 -28.30 2.00 -8.19
CA ASP A 384 -27.88 0.83 -7.40
C ASP A 384 -26.37 0.79 -7.04
N ASP A 385 -25.56 1.68 -7.64
CA ASP A 385 -24.12 1.80 -7.40
C ASP A 385 -23.78 2.58 -6.12
N SER A 386 -24.65 2.53 -5.10
CA SER A 386 -24.37 3.12 -3.79
C SER A 386 -23.13 2.49 -3.16
N PHE A 387 -22.23 3.36 -2.66
CA PHE A 387 -21.04 2.94 -1.95
C PHE A 387 -21.41 2.34 -0.59
N VAL A 388 -21.00 1.10 -0.40
CA VAL A 388 -21.16 0.34 0.83
C VAL A 388 -19.81 -0.31 1.13
N PHE A 389 -19.29 -0.14 2.34
CA PHE A 389 -18.06 -0.82 2.77
C PHE A 389 -18.22 -2.34 2.69
N ASN A 390 -17.14 -3.03 2.31
CA ASN A 390 -17.06 -4.49 2.19
C ASN A 390 -18.00 -5.12 1.13
N LYS A 391 -18.87 -4.33 0.46
CA LYS A 391 -19.61 -4.74 -0.75
C LYS A 391 -18.59 -5.04 -1.84
N GLN A 392 -18.79 -6.13 -2.57
CA GLN A 392 -17.90 -6.47 -3.66
C GLN A 392 -18.24 -5.62 -4.91
N PRO A 393 -17.28 -4.89 -5.51
CA PRO A 393 -17.53 -4.16 -6.75
C PRO A 393 -17.76 -5.12 -7.92
N ASN A 394 -18.71 -4.77 -8.79
CA ASN A 394 -18.89 -5.45 -10.07
C ASN A 394 -18.07 -4.74 -11.15
N ILE A 395 -16.84 -5.20 -11.37
CA ILE A 395 -15.94 -4.67 -12.42
C ILE A 395 -16.43 -5.12 -13.81
N TYR A 396 -17.06 -6.29 -13.92
CA TYR A 396 -17.48 -6.89 -15.19
C TYR A 396 -18.71 -6.24 -15.85
N LYS A 397 -19.20 -5.13 -15.29
CA LYS A 397 -20.13 -4.22 -15.98
C LYS A 397 -19.41 -3.28 -16.97
N TYR A 398 -18.09 -3.17 -16.89
CA TYR A 398 -17.25 -2.42 -17.84
C TYR A 398 -16.65 -3.41 -18.87
N GLU A 399 -16.90 -3.18 -20.16
CA GLU A 399 -16.55 -4.12 -21.25
C GLU A 399 -15.05 -4.43 -21.28
N GLU A 400 -14.22 -3.39 -21.19
CA GLU A 400 -12.75 -3.41 -21.23
C GLU A 400 -12.11 -4.29 -20.14
N TYR A 401 -12.86 -4.62 -19.08
CA TYR A 401 -12.39 -5.34 -17.91
C TYR A 401 -13.03 -6.73 -17.75
N LYS A 402 -13.86 -7.19 -18.71
CA LYS A 402 -14.49 -8.55 -18.66
C LYS A 402 -13.49 -9.70 -18.60
N ASP A 403 -12.32 -9.52 -19.21
CA ASP A 403 -11.25 -10.53 -19.25
C ASP A 403 -10.33 -10.49 -18.01
N LEU A 404 -10.39 -9.42 -17.19
CA LEU A 404 -9.52 -9.21 -16.05
C LEU A 404 -9.77 -10.24 -14.95
N LYS A 405 -8.75 -11.03 -14.60
CA LYS A 405 -8.86 -12.10 -13.60
C LYS A 405 -8.04 -11.77 -12.37
N ILE A 406 -8.71 -11.42 -11.27
CA ILE A 406 -8.07 -11.32 -9.96
C ILE A 406 -8.42 -12.60 -9.21
N LEU A 407 -7.45 -13.47 -9.06
CA LEU A 407 -7.60 -14.88 -8.70
C LEU A 407 -7.20 -15.11 -7.25
N LYS A 408 -8.01 -15.83 -6.48
CA LYS A 408 -7.61 -16.41 -5.20
C LYS A 408 -7.31 -17.89 -5.39
N GLU A 409 -6.08 -18.29 -5.07
CA GLU A 409 -5.70 -19.72 -5.09
C GLU A 409 -6.57 -20.54 -4.13
N LYS A 410 -6.89 -21.75 -4.54
CA LYS A 410 -7.65 -22.74 -3.79
C LYS A 410 -7.06 -24.12 -3.98
N ASN A 411 -6.57 -24.67 -2.88
CA ASN A 411 -5.95 -25.98 -2.84
C ASN A 411 -6.91 -26.99 -2.21
N LYS A 412 -7.06 -28.14 -2.86
CA LYS A 412 -7.71 -29.34 -2.31
C LYS A 412 -6.64 -30.39 -2.08
N LYS A 413 -6.69 -31.07 -0.93
CA LYS A 413 -5.77 -32.17 -0.60
C LYS A 413 -6.52 -33.47 -0.42
N GLY A 414 -5.89 -34.58 -0.78
CA GLY A 414 -6.43 -35.94 -0.67
C GLY A 414 -5.32 -36.95 -0.48
N ASN A 415 -5.67 -38.18 -0.13
CA ASN A 415 -4.69 -39.27 0.03
C ASN A 415 -4.78 -40.24 -1.16
N ILE A 416 -3.72 -40.98 -1.41
CA ILE A 416 -3.78 -42.19 -2.24
C ILE A 416 -4.66 -43.23 -1.53
N ASP A 417 -5.59 -43.85 -2.26
CA ASP A 417 -6.44 -44.93 -1.76
C ASP A 417 -5.89 -46.30 -2.13
N LYS A 418 -5.64 -46.49 -3.44
CA LYS A 418 -5.02 -47.66 -4.03
C LYS A 418 -4.39 -47.25 -5.36
N ILE A 419 -3.20 -47.77 -5.65
CA ILE A 419 -2.59 -47.74 -6.98
C ILE A 419 -3.14 -48.95 -7.75
N ILE A 420 -3.68 -48.73 -8.95
CA ILE A 420 -4.32 -49.80 -9.76
C ILE A 420 -3.26 -50.53 -10.59
N ASP A 421 -2.45 -49.76 -11.31
CA ASP A 421 -1.45 -50.19 -12.28
C ASP A 421 -0.23 -49.27 -12.20
N GLU A 422 0.56 -49.16 -13.27
CA GLU A 422 1.82 -48.39 -13.32
C GLU A 422 1.60 -46.89 -13.56
N HIS A 423 0.38 -46.51 -13.99
CA HIS A 423 0.02 -45.12 -14.35
C HIS A 423 -1.25 -44.61 -13.67
N THR A 424 -2.03 -45.46 -12.99
CA THR A 424 -3.37 -45.11 -12.49
C THR A 424 -3.51 -45.24 -10.98
N ILE A 425 -4.04 -44.19 -10.33
CA ILE A 425 -4.32 -44.14 -8.88
C ILE A 425 -5.79 -43.80 -8.61
N ILE A 426 -6.37 -44.44 -7.59
CA ILE A 426 -7.60 -43.99 -6.93
C ILE A 426 -7.24 -42.99 -5.83
N CYS A 427 -7.68 -41.74 -6.00
CA CYS A 427 -7.59 -40.68 -4.99
C CYS A 427 -8.80 -40.73 -4.05
N LYS A 428 -8.61 -40.55 -2.73
CA LYS A 428 -9.66 -40.40 -1.71
C LYS A 428 -9.56 -39.09 -0.94
N LYS A 429 -10.65 -38.71 -0.25
CA LYS A 429 -10.82 -37.52 0.61
C LYS A 429 -10.65 -36.15 -0.06
N LEU A 430 -10.28 -36.10 -1.35
CA LEU A 430 -10.18 -34.87 -2.15
C LEU A 430 -11.55 -34.19 -2.38
N PHE A 431 -12.63 -34.98 -2.39
CA PHE A 431 -14.02 -34.55 -2.54
C PHE A 431 -14.93 -35.35 -1.59
N GLN A 432 -16.12 -34.81 -1.28
CA GLN A 432 -17.09 -35.48 -0.41
C GLN A 432 -18.08 -36.38 -1.18
N SER A 433 -18.38 -36.01 -2.43
CA SER A 433 -19.31 -36.75 -3.29
C SER A 433 -18.84 -36.77 -4.74
N SER A 434 -19.28 -37.78 -5.49
CA SER A 434 -18.82 -38.04 -6.86
C SER A 434 -19.18 -36.89 -7.83
N ASN A 435 -20.29 -36.19 -7.56
CA ASN A 435 -20.68 -34.98 -8.31
C ASN A 435 -19.71 -33.80 -8.13
N GLN A 436 -19.01 -33.71 -6.98
CA GLN A 436 -17.99 -32.68 -6.77
C GLN A 436 -16.73 -32.92 -7.62
N VAL A 437 -16.50 -34.15 -8.13
CA VAL A 437 -15.37 -34.49 -9.01
C VAL A 437 -15.56 -33.93 -10.42
N ILE A 438 -16.80 -33.95 -10.92
CA ILE A 438 -17.15 -33.67 -12.33
C ILE A 438 -16.51 -32.37 -12.86
N PRO A 439 -16.55 -31.22 -12.17
CA PRO A 439 -15.97 -29.97 -12.68
C PRO A 439 -14.43 -29.90 -12.64
N TYR A 440 -13.76 -31.01 -12.32
CA TYR A 440 -12.30 -31.15 -12.28
C TYR A 440 -11.81 -32.31 -13.16
N ILE A 441 -12.69 -32.97 -13.92
CA ILE A 441 -12.31 -33.95 -14.94
C ILE A 441 -11.46 -33.23 -16.02
N TYR A 442 -10.43 -33.92 -16.52
CA TYR A 442 -9.41 -33.39 -17.42
C TYR A 442 -8.73 -32.12 -16.88
N LYS A 443 -8.46 -32.09 -15.57
CA LYS A 443 -7.62 -31.09 -14.90
C LYS A 443 -6.43 -31.75 -14.22
N LYS A 444 -5.32 -31.01 -14.20
CA LYS A 444 -4.06 -31.41 -13.57
C LYS A 444 -4.25 -31.57 -12.06
N ILE A 445 -3.58 -32.58 -11.50
CA ILE A 445 -3.47 -32.83 -10.08
C ILE A 445 -2.07 -33.35 -9.78
N TYR A 446 -1.49 -32.94 -8.66
CA TYR A 446 -0.09 -33.17 -8.34
C TYR A 446 0.05 -34.20 -7.22
N ILE A 447 1.08 -35.04 -7.29
CA ILE A 447 1.55 -35.80 -6.12
C ILE A 447 2.62 -34.97 -5.42
N VAL A 448 2.47 -34.79 -4.11
CA VAL A 448 3.45 -34.13 -3.23
C VAL A 448 3.84 -35.06 -2.08
N LYS A 449 5.12 -35.02 -1.67
CA LYS A 449 5.58 -35.71 -0.46
C LYS A 449 5.04 -34.99 0.78
N SER A 450 4.61 -35.74 1.80
CA SER A 450 4.29 -35.17 3.12
C SER A 450 5.57 -34.85 3.88
N THR A 451 5.64 -33.64 4.43
CA THR A 451 6.60 -33.21 5.45
C THR A 451 6.01 -33.45 6.84
N TYR A 452 6.88 -33.69 7.83
CA TYR A 452 6.47 -34.06 9.19
C TYR A 452 7.08 -33.08 10.20
N ASP A 453 6.38 -31.99 10.51
CA ASP A 453 6.86 -31.00 11.46
C ASP A 453 6.66 -31.48 12.90
N GLN A 454 7.77 -31.83 13.54
CA GLN A 454 7.80 -32.48 14.86
C GLN A 454 7.22 -31.60 15.99
N LYS A 455 7.22 -30.27 15.84
CA LYS A 455 6.84 -29.33 16.91
C LYS A 455 5.33 -29.23 17.20
N ASN A 456 4.45 -29.69 16.30
CA ASN A 456 2.99 -29.49 16.42
C ASN A 456 2.16 -30.80 16.34
N GLY A 457 2.79 -31.97 16.38
CA GLY A 457 2.09 -33.27 16.39
C GLY A 457 1.20 -33.55 15.16
N ASN A 458 1.36 -32.79 14.07
CA ASN A 458 0.50 -32.81 12.89
C ASN A 458 1.34 -32.84 11.61
N THR A 459 0.97 -33.67 10.64
CA THR A 459 1.57 -33.66 9.30
C THR A 459 1.23 -32.35 8.58
N THR A 460 2.24 -31.52 8.32
CA THR A 460 2.07 -30.21 7.70
C THR A 460 1.98 -30.28 6.18
N SER A 461 1.58 -29.15 5.60
CA SER A 461 1.15 -29.06 4.23
C SER A 461 2.32 -28.96 3.25
N GLY A 462 2.62 -30.05 2.55
CA GLY A 462 3.49 -30.01 1.37
C GLY A 462 3.05 -28.91 0.37
N ASN A 463 3.97 -28.02 0.03
CA ASN A 463 3.78 -26.88 -0.87
C ASN A 463 3.95 -27.28 -2.35
N THR A 464 3.60 -26.38 -3.26
CA THR A 464 3.78 -26.54 -4.73
C THR A 464 5.24 -26.57 -5.18
N SER A 465 6.19 -26.36 -4.26
CA SER A 465 7.63 -26.63 -4.45
C SER A 465 7.97 -28.13 -4.49
N ASN A 466 7.14 -28.98 -3.87
CA ASN A 466 7.45 -30.39 -3.62
C ASN A 466 6.60 -31.33 -4.49
N VAL A 467 6.26 -30.89 -5.71
CA VAL A 467 5.57 -31.73 -6.71
C VAL A 467 6.55 -32.77 -7.26
N LEU A 468 6.15 -34.04 -7.16
CA LEU A 468 6.89 -35.18 -7.70
C LEU A 468 6.37 -35.60 -9.07
N HIS A 469 5.05 -35.70 -9.23
CA HIS A 469 4.38 -36.10 -10.46
C HIS A 469 3.19 -35.20 -10.78
N THR A 470 2.91 -35.02 -12.06
CA THR A 470 1.68 -34.39 -12.56
C THR A 470 0.81 -35.47 -13.21
N GLY A 471 -0.44 -35.58 -12.75
CA GLY A 471 -1.44 -36.46 -13.34
C GLY A 471 -2.71 -35.70 -13.71
N THR A 472 -3.66 -36.40 -14.33
CA THR A 472 -4.94 -35.86 -14.80
C THR A 472 -6.11 -36.64 -14.20
N ILE A 473 -7.10 -35.93 -13.65
CA ILE A 473 -8.32 -36.56 -13.12
C ILE A 473 -9.17 -37.05 -14.30
N ILE A 474 -9.39 -38.37 -14.39
CA ILE A 474 -10.09 -39.00 -15.52
C ILE A 474 -11.60 -39.12 -15.25
N LYS A 475 -11.99 -39.65 -14.09
CA LYS A 475 -13.42 -39.87 -13.77
C LYS A 475 -13.68 -40.00 -12.26
N PRO A 476 -14.89 -39.66 -11.77
CA PRO A 476 -15.33 -40.07 -10.45
C PRO A 476 -15.31 -41.60 -10.32
N PHE A 477 -15.06 -42.08 -9.10
CA PHE A 477 -15.05 -43.51 -8.78
C PHE A 477 -15.84 -43.77 -7.49
N ALA A 478 -16.66 -44.82 -7.50
CA ALA A 478 -17.51 -45.22 -6.39
C ALA A 478 -18.40 -44.09 -5.80
N LYS A 479 -18.94 -44.32 -4.61
CA LYS A 479 -19.53 -43.31 -3.73
C LYS A 479 -18.42 -42.67 -2.87
N GLN A 480 -18.74 -41.64 -2.07
CA GLN A 480 -17.79 -40.90 -1.20
C GLN A 480 -16.72 -40.05 -1.93
N GLY A 481 -16.94 -39.67 -3.20
CA GLY A 481 -16.11 -38.66 -3.87
C GLY A 481 -14.67 -39.08 -4.17
N LYS A 482 -14.41 -40.39 -4.32
CA LYS A 482 -13.14 -40.86 -4.87
C LYS A 482 -13.05 -40.52 -6.37
N ALA A 483 -11.84 -40.45 -6.89
CA ALA A 483 -11.58 -40.16 -8.30
C ALA A 483 -10.42 -41.01 -8.83
N ILE A 484 -10.50 -41.42 -10.09
CA ILE A 484 -9.38 -42.04 -10.81
C ILE A 484 -8.52 -40.94 -11.43
N VAL A 485 -7.21 -41.03 -11.22
CA VAL A 485 -6.17 -40.15 -11.77
C VAL A 485 -5.22 -41.00 -12.60
N SER A 486 -4.91 -40.53 -13.81
CA SER A 486 -3.87 -41.11 -14.68
C SER A 486 -2.62 -40.24 -14.65
N PHE A 487 -1.45 -40.85 -14.85
CA PHE A 487 -0.15 -40.21 -14.98
C PHE A 487 0.51 -40.65 -16.30
N ASP A 488 1.37 -39.81 -16.86
CA ASP A 488 2.12 -40.13 -18.07
C ASP A 488 3.48 -40.80 -17.75
N GLU A 489 3.86 -40.82 -16.47
CA GLU A 489 5.09 -41.38 -15.90
C GLU A 489 4.77 -42.66 -15.09
N ASP A 490 5.74 -43.58 -14.94
CA ASP A 490 5.59 -44.71 -14.00
C ASP A 490 5.67 -44.22 -12.55
N ILE A 491 4.64 -44.58 -11.79
CA ILE A 491 4.43 -44.22 -10.39
C ILE A 491 4.48 -45.44 -9.46
N SER A 492 4.92 -46.60 -9.97
CA SER A 492 4.92 -47.88 -9.24
C SER A 492 5.75 -47.86 -7.96
N TYR A 493 6.83 -47.09 -7.90
CA TYR A 493 7.66 -46.99 -6.69
C TYR A 493 6.88 -46.41 -5.48
N LEU A 494 5.80 -45.65 -5.72
CA LEU A 494 4.92 -45.14 -4.65
C LEU A 494 4.21 -46.26 -3.88
N LYS A 495 4.11 -47.48 -4.45
CA LYS A 495 3.56 -48.68 -3.78
C LYS A 495 4.31 -48.99 -2.48
N ASN A 496 5.60 -48.64 -2.40
CA ASN A 496 6.48 -48.96 -1.26
C ASN A 496 6.19 -48.09 -0.01
N ASP A 497 5.71 -46.86 -0.17
CA ASP A 497 5.33 -45.97 0.94
C ASP A 497 4.17 -45.04 0.56
N ILE A 498 3.00 -45.63 0.37
CA ILE A 498 1.77 -44.91 0.01
C ILE A 498 1.40 -43.80 1.02
N LYS A 499 1.86 -43.89 2.28
CA LYS A 499 1.51 -42.93 3.35
C LYS A 499 2.27 -41.61 3.23
N SER A 500 3.51 -41.64 2.73
CA SER A 500 4.34 -40.44 2.55
C SER A 500 3.94 -39.53 1.38
N TYR A 501 2.87 -39.86 0.64
CA TYR A 501 2.44 -39.12 -0.55
C TYR A 501 0.98 -38.70 -0.49
N ASN A 502 0.73 -37.45 -0.89
CA ASN A 502 -0.60 -36.85 -0.91
C ASN A 502 -0.89 -36.21 -2.26
N PHE A 503 -2.17 -36.19 -2.61
CA PHE A 503 -2.67 -35.46 -3.75
C PHE A 503 -2.87 -33.98 -3.41
N LEU A 504 -2.41 -33.10 -4.29
CA LEU A 504 -2.61 -31.66 -4.27
C LEU A 504 -3.28 -31.22 -5.57
N LEU A 505 -4.54 -30.80 -5.49
CA LEU A 505 -5.27 -30.17 -6.59
C LEU A 505 -5.28 -28.66 -6.38
N VAL A 506 -4.43 -27.96 -7.14
CA VAL A 506 -4.40 -26.50 -7.21
C VAL A 506 -5.42 -26.04 -8.25
N TYR A 507 -6.24 -25.05 -7.89
CA TYR A 507 -7.07 -24.32 -8.85
C TYR A 507 -7.29 -22.90 -8.34
N TYR A 508 -7.75 -22.01 -9.23
CA TYR A 508 -8.03 -20.63 -8.88
C TYR A 508 -9.55 -20.40 -8.82
N LYS A 509 -9.97 -19.49 -7.96
CA LYS A 509 -11.30 -18.87 -8.06
C LYS A 509 -11.13 -17.39 -8.35
N ASP A 510 -11.78 -16.92 -9.40
CA ASP A 510 -11.90 -15.49 -9.63
C ASP A 510 -12.65 -14.83 -8.47
N VAL A 511 -12.13 -13.69 -8.01
CA VAL A 511 -12.55 -13.03 -6.78
C VAL A 511 -13.95 -12.44 -6.91
N PHE A 512 -14.32 -11.93 -8.09
CA PHE A 512 -15.58 -11.21 -8.32
C PHE A 512 -16.68 -12.13 -8.86
N SER A 513 -16.42 -12.83 -9.96
CA SER A 513 -17.38 -13.73 -10.62
C SER A 513 -17.54 -15.10 -9.93
N LYS A 514 -16.65 -15.43 -8.98
CA LYS A 514 -16.58 -16.73 -8.27
C LYS A 514 -16.32 -17.95 -9.17
N LYS A 515 -16.15 -17.74 -10.48
CA LYS A 515 -15.85 -18.80 -11.46
C LYS A 515 -14.54 -19.49 -11.10
N LYS A 516 -14.47 -20.81 -11.34
CA LYS A 516 -13.21 -21.54 -11.28
C LYS A 516 -12.37 -21.20 -12.50
N VAL A 517 -11.09 -20.94 -12.28
CA VAL A 517 -10.08 -20.80 -13.33
C VAL A 517 -9.02 -21.87 -13.08
N PHE A 518 -8.60 -22.52 -14.16
CA PHE A 518 -7.51 -23.49 -14.14
C PHE A 518 -6.42 -22.91 -15.05
N LEU A 519 -5.21 -22.82 -14.52
CA LEU A 519 -3.99 -22.39 -15.18
C LEU A 519 -3.02 -23.59 -15.22
#